data_AF-A0A8H3I0U5-F1
#
_entry.id   AF-A0A8H3I0U5-F1
#
_cell.length_a   1.000
_cell.length_b   1.000
_cell.length_c   1.000
_cell.angle_alpha   90.00
_cell.angle_beta   90.00
_cell.angle_gamma   90.00
#
_symmetry.space_group_name_H-M   'P 1'
#
loop_
_entity.id
_entity.type
_entity.pdbx_description
1 polymer ?
#
loop_
_entity_poly.entity_id
_entity_poly.type
_entity_poly.pdbx_seq_one_letter_code
_entity_poly.pdbx_strand_id
1 'polypeptide(L)'
;LGGFKGTNLDVSTCLAGSSHSTTGCTAAFLGLHITSTATAYLENAWIWTADHDLEDAGERQLDIYTGRGILSQSTNGPVWLIGTGSEHHVLYQYNIVNSKNVYAGLIQTETPYWQPSPAPPSPFSINSSYLDPSFTNGNAAWALRVQSSSNIFVYGAGLYSFFQNYAQTCLNTYTCQDSIVTISSDSTDVYVYSLSTVGTTNMLNVGSTAIVKQSNNRNGFQSTMTLWSSATGTH
;
A
#
# COMPACT_ATOMS: atom_id res chain seq x y z
N LEU A 1 4.35 14.02 2.39
CA LEU A 1 3.81 14.25 3.76
C LEU A 1 4.99 14.18 4.71
N GLY A 2 5.44 15.33 5.21
CA GLY A 2 6.74 15.42 5.88
C GLY A 2 7.92 15.36 4.91
N GLY A 3 9.15 15.37 5.46
CA GLY A 3 10.41 15.22 4.70
C GLY A 3 10.80 16.43 3.85
N PHE A 4 10.22 17.60 4.12
CA PHE A 4 10.65 18.83 3.47
C PHE A 4 10.52 20.05 4.38
N LYS A 5 11.22 21.13 4.02
CA LYS A 5 11.28 22.38 4.77
C LYS A 5 9.90 22.95 5.04
N GLY A 6 9.65 23.27 6.32
CA GLY A 6 8.39 23.84 6.80
C GLY A 6 7.40 22.80 7.33
N THR A 7 7.69 21.51 7.18
CA THR A 7 6.88 20.44 7.80
C THR A 7 7.19 20.22 9.28
N ASN A 8 8.41 20.59 9.72
CA ASN A 8 8.99 20.18 11.01
C ASN A 8 9.08 18.65 11.19
N LEU A 9 9.11 17.92 10.06
CA LEU A 9 9.22 16.47 10.00
C LEU A 9 10.44 16.13 9.14
N ASP A 10 11.60 16.57 9.58
CA ASP A 10 12.89 16.50 8.88
C ASP A 10 13.94 15.74 9.72
N VAL A 11 15.19 15.63 9.24
CA VAL A 11 16.27 14.91 9.94
C VAL A 11 16.56 15.42 11.34
N SER A 12 16.18 16.64 11.70
CA SER A 12 16.38 17.16 13.07
C SER A 12 15.36 16.60 14.06
N THR A 13 14.21 16.12 13.56
CA THR A 13 13.07 15.69 14.38
C THR A 13 12.79 14.20 14.26
N CYS A 14 12.90 13.63 13.05
CA CYS A 14 12.41 12.29 12.73
C CYS A 14 13.48 11.37 12.11
N LEU A 15 14.76 11.60 12.41
CA LEU A 15 15.86 10.79 11.87
C LEU A 15 15.68 9.30 12.20
N ALA A 16 15.68 8.47 11.16
CA ALA A 16 15.57 7.02 11.29
C ALA A 16 16.65 6.45 12.22
N GLY A 17 16.26 5.51 13.09
CA GLY A 17 17.18 4.83 14.02
C GLY A 17 17.63 5.68 15.21
N SER A 18 17.15 6.93 15.33
CA SER A 18 17.34 7.78 16.51
C SER A 18 16.15 7.68 17.46
N SER A 19 16.30 8.18 18.69
CA SER A 19 15.16 8.33 19.59
C SER A 19 14.43 9.64 19.27
N HIS A 20 13.15 9.54 18.93
CA HIS A 20 12.28 10.67 18.64
C HIS A 20 10.86 10.44 19.16
N SER A 21 10.05 11.50 19.14
CA SER A 21 8.65 11.45 19.56
C SER A 21 7.78 10.90 18.44
N THR A 22 7.07 9.80 18.67
CA THR A 22 6.07 9.27 17.73
C THR A 22 5.02 10.34 17.37
N THR A 23 4.53 11.10 18.34
CA THR A 23 3.58 12.19 18.09
C THR A 23 4.23 13.33 17.33
N GLY A 24 5.50 13.63 17.62
CA GLY A 24 6.28 14.64 16.90
C GLY A 24 6.53 14.29 15.43
N CYS A 25 6.55 12.99 15.10
CA CYS A 25 6.78 12.48 13.75
C CYS A 25 5.52 11.94 13.04
N THR A 26 4.34 12.20 13.60
CA THR A 26 3.06 11.83 12.95
C THR A 26 2.65 12.92 11.96
N ALA A 27 2.49 12.57 10.68
CA ALA A 27 2.16 13.53 9.63
C ALA A 27 0.65 13.66 9.38
N ALA A 28 -0.05 12.54 9.21
CA ALA A 28 -1.47 12.55 8.89
C ALA A 28 -2.21 11.26 9.28
N PHE A 29 -3.54 11.36 9.39
CA PHE A 29 -4.41 10.21 9.66
C PHE A 29 -4.72 9.38 8.39
N LEU A 30 -4.99 10.07 7.28
CA LEU A 30 -5.38 9.51 5.97
C LEU A 30 -4.97 10.50 4.88
N GLY A 31 -4.30 10.03 3.82
CA GLY A 31 -3.85 10.86 2.70
C GLY A 31 -4.99 11.30 1.79
N LEU A 32 -5.83 10.37 1.35
CA LEU A 32 -6.97 10.66 0.48
C LEU A 32 -8.19 9.78 0.82
N HIS A 33 -9.36 10.42 0.95
CA HIS A 33 -10.64 9.74 1.16
C HIS A 33 -11.62 10.03 0.03
N ILE A 34 -11.92 9.04 -0.80
CA ILE A 34 -12.98 9.09 -1.80
C ILE A 34 -14.25 8.51 -1.16
N THR A 35 -15.14 9.40 -0.70
CA THR A 35 -16.33 9.03 0.08
C THR A 35 -17.41 8.35 -0.77
N SER A 36 -18.44 7.81 -0.12
CA SER A 36 -19.45 6.95 -0.76
C SER A 36 -20.16 7.52 -1.98
N THR A 37 -20.43 8.82 -2.01
CA THR A 37 -21.10 9.50 -3.12
C THR A 37 -20.14 10.17 -4.11
N ALA A 38 -18.84 10.15 -3.83
CA ALA A 38 -17.86 10.86 -4.63
C ALA A 38 -17.49 10.07 -5.90
N THR A 39 -17.24 10.80 -6.98
CA THR A 39 -16.51 10.30 -8.15
C THR A 39 -15.16 11.00 -8.17
N ALA A 40 -14.17 10.40 -8.84
CA ALA A 40 -12.83 11.02 -8.89
C ALA A 40 -12.10 10.64 -10.18
N TYR A 41 -11.46 11.63 -10.80
CA TYR A 41 -10.41 11.41 -11.80
C TYR A 41 -9.11 11.97 -11.22
N LEU A 42 -8.15 11.09 -10.97
CA LEU A 42 -6.86 11.44 -10.38
C LEU A 42 -5.78 10.94 -11.31
N GLU A 43 -5.02 11.88 -11.87
CA GLU A 43 -3.90 11.59 -12.76
C GLU A 43 -2.64 12.21 -12.21
N ASN A 44 -1.53 11.45 -12.23
CA ASN A 44 -0.24 11.90 -11.72
C ASN A 44 -0.31 12.39 -10.24
N ALA A 45 -1.12 11.70 -9.44
CA ALA A 45 -1.25 11.98 -8.02
C ALA A 45 -0.30 11.09 -7.22
N TRP A 46 0.58 11.70 -6.43
CA TRP A 46 1.51 11.01 -5.55
C TRP A 46 1.21 11.32 -4.08
N ILE A 47 0.71 10.32 -3.37
CA ILE A 47 0.38 10.38 -1.96
C ILE A 47 1.58 9.77 -1.24
N TRP A 48 2.58 10.58 -0.93
CA TRP A 48 3.86 10.11 -0.41
C TRP A 48 4.00 10.47 1.07
N THR A 49 4.27 9.49 1.92
CA THR A 49 4.78 9.74 3.28
C THR A 49 6.29 9.68 3.24
N ALA A 50 6.98 10.72 3.70
CA ALA A 50 8.40 10.81 3.41
C ALA A 50 9.21 9.72 4.11
N ASP A 51 9.96 8.97 3.30
CA ASP A 51 10.92 7.96 3.73
C ASP A 51 12.33 8.55 3.92
N HIS A 52 12.60 9.73 3.36
CA HIS A 52 13.83 10.50 3.51
C HIS A 52 13.57 12.01 3.46
N ASP A 53 14.57 12.79 3.86
CA ASP A 53 14.53 14.25 3.84
C ASP A 53 14.99 14.80 2.48
N LEU A 54 14.13 15.57 1.81
CA LEU A 54 14.35 16.11 0.46
C LEU A 54 15.39 17.23 0.42
N GLU A 55 15.69 17.89 1.55
CA GLU A 55 16.72 18.94 1.60
C GLU A 55 18.01 18.50 2.32
N ASP A 56 18.05 17.28 2.85
CA ASP A 56 19.28 16.70 3.37
C ASP A 56 20.15 16.18 2.22
N ALA A 57 21.35 16.75 2.06
CA ALA A 57 22.28 16.30 1.02
C ALA A 57 22.74 14.83 1.18
N GLY A 58 22.55 14.24 2.36
CA GLY A 58 22.80 12.83 2.61
C GLY A 58 21.61 11.92 2.34
N GLU A 59 20.47 12.46 1.91
CA GLU A 59 19.19 11.76 1.70
C GLU A 59 18.85 10.83 2.87
N ARG A 60 19.14 11.29 4.10
CA ARG A 60 18.97 10.46 5.29
C ARG A 60 17.51 10.11 5.48
N GLN A 61 17.29 8.85 5.86
CA GLN A 61 15.96 8.28 6.04
C GLN A 61 15.26 8.83 7.28
N LEU A 62 13.93 8.87 7.22
CA LEU A 62 13.05 9.41 8.25
C LEU A 62 12.02 8.39 8.72
N ASP A 63 11.72 8.41 10.02
CA ASP A 63 10.60 7.70 10.62
C ASP A 63 9.36 8.61 10.67
N ILE A 64 8.64 8.76 9.55
CA ILE A 64 7.38 9.51 9.50
C ILE A 64 6.17 8.58 9.52
N TYR A 65 5.16 8.93 10.31
CA TYR A 65 3.96 8.12 10.50
C TYR A 65 2.73 8.76 9.86
N THR A 66 2.24 8.16 8.77
CA THR A 66 0.90 8.44 8.22
C THR A 66 0.06 7.17 8.26
N GLY A 67 -1.15 7.24 8.84
CA GLY A 67 -1.95 6.04 9.09
C GLY A 67 -2.35 5.28 7.83
N ARG A 68 -2.87 6.01 6.83
CA ARG A 68 -3.55 5.44 5.65
C ARG A 68 -3.20 6.23 4.39
N GLY A 69 -3.05 5.54 3.26
CA GLY A 69 -2.85 6.16 1.95
C GLY A 69 -4.16 6.63 1.34
N ILE A 70 -4.66 5.87 0.38
CA ILE A 70 -5.90 6.14 -0.35
C ILE A 70 -6.99 5.17 0.11
N LEU A 71 -8.09 5.73 0.63
CA LEU A 71 -9.32 5.01 0.92
C LEU A 71 -10.39 5.37 -0.11
N SER A 72 -10.86 4.40 -0.87
CA SER A 72 -12.05 4.54 -1.71
C SER A 72 -13.24 3.78 -1.13
N GLN A 73 -14.35 4.49 -1.00
CA GLN A 73 -15.65 3.94 -0.63
C GLN A 73 -16.76 4.29 -1.64
N SER A 74 -16.40 4.80 -2.83
CA SER A 74 -17.35 5.25 -3.84
C SER A 74 -18.30 4.13 -4.28
N THR A 75 -19.55 4.17 -3.82
CA THR A 75 -20.50 3.05 -3.98
C THR A 75 -21.05 2.93 -5.40
N ASN A 76 -20.92 4.00 -6.19
CA ASN A 76 -21.36 4.05 -7.58
C ASN A 76 -20.21 4.28 -8.56
N GLY A 77 -19.07 4.83 -8.11
CA GLY A 77 -18.04 5.35 -9.00
C GLY A 77 -18.61 6.41 -9.96
N PRO A 78 -17.91 6.70 -11.06
CA PRO A 78 -16.59 6.15 -11.42
C PRO A 78 -15.43 6.77 -10.63
N VAL A 79 -14.38 5.96 -10.43
CA VAL A 79 -13.08 6.40 -9.90
C VAL A 79 -11.99 5.98 -10.87
N TRP A 80 -11.18 6.92 -11.34
CA TRP A 80 -10.02 6.70 -12.20
C TRP A 80 -8.74 7.13 -11.48
N LEU A 81 -7.83 6.17 -11.30
CA LEU A 81 -6.51 6.37 -10.70
C LEU A 81 -5.46 6.13 -11.80
N ILE A 82 -5.07 7.19 -12.48
CA ILE A 82 -4.21 7.16 -13.67
C ILE A 82 -2.77 7.51 -13.26
N GLY A 83 -1.88 6.51 -13.25
CA GLY A 83 -0.48 6.71 -12.87
C GLY A 83 -0.30 7.25 -11.45
N THR A 84 -1.07 6.73 -10.48
CA THR A 84 -1.02 7.20 -9.09
C THR A 84 -0.01 6.40 -8.26
N GLY A 85 0.66 7.08 -7.34
CA GLY A 85 1.54 6.48 -6.33
C GLY A 85 0.98 6.69 -4.92
N SER A 86 1.03 5.67 -4.07
CA SER A 86 0.74 5.81 -2.64
C SER A 86 1.74 5.01 -1.83
N GLU A 87 2.51 5.65 -0.96
CA GLU A 87 3.69 5.00 -0.37
C GLU A 87 3.89 5.34 1.11
N HIS A 88 4.46 4.35 1.81
CA HIS A 88 4.95 4.45 3.18
C HIS A 88 3.88 4.81 4.23
N HIS A 89 2.64 4.41 3.98
CA HIS A 89 1.56 4.49 4.98
C HIS A 89 1.52 3.25 5.86
N VAL A 90 1.18 3.42 7.13
CA VAL A 90 1.28 2.37 8.17
C VAL A 90 0.35 1.19 7.88
N LEU A 91 -0.92 1.44 7.56
CA LEU A 91 -1.93 0.38 7.46
C LEU A 91 -2.06 -0.15 6.02
N TYR A 92 -2.18 0.76 5.06
CA TYR A 92 -2.35 0.43 3.66
C TYR A 92 -2.02 1.60 2.75
N GLN A 93 -1.63 1.27 1.52
CA GLN A 93 -1.41 2.25 0.47
C GLN A 93 -2.72 2.51 -0.30
N TYR A 94 -3.41 1.46 -0.74
CA TYR A 94 -4.75 1.53 -1.34
C TYR A 94 -5.74 0.60 -0.61
N ASN A 95 -6.86 1.13 -0.14
CA ASN A 95 -7.97 0.36 0.43
C ASN A 95 -9.26 0.73 -0.33
N ILE A 96 -9.71 -0.18 -1.20
CA ILE A 96 -10.93 -0.07 -2.00
C ILE A 96 -11.98 -0.93 -1.30
N VAL A 97 -12.94 -0.30 -0.63
CA VAL A 97 -13.92 -1.02 0.20
C VAL A 97 -15.33 -0.53 -0.11
N ASN A 98 -16.29 -1.44 -0.28
CA ASN A 98 -17.66 -1.10 -0.67
C ASN A 98 -17.75 -0.22 -1.92
N SER A 99 -16.74 -0.28 -2.80
CA SER A 99 -16.64 0.57 -3.98
C SER A 99 -17.12 -0.14 -5.23
N LYS A 100 -17.59 0.62 -6.22
CA LYS A 100 -17.91 0.12 -7.56
C LYS A 100 -17.27 0.97 -8.65
N ASN A 101 -16.99 0.35 -9.79
CA ASN A 101 -16.55 1.02 -11.02
C ASN A 101 -15.25 1.82 -10.81
N VAL A 102 -14.19 1.11 -10.41
CA VAL A 102 -12.86 1.70 -10.18
C VAL A 102 -11.90 1.21 -11.25
N TYR A 103 -11.24 2.13 -11.94
CA TYR A 103 -10.08 1.86 -12.79
C TYR A 103 -8.83 2.40 -12.10
N ALA A 104 -7.77 1.60 -12.08
CA ALA A 104 -6.48 1.99 -11.51
C ALA A 104 -5.34 1.48 -12.40
N GLY A 105 -4.56 2.37 -13.02
CA GLY A 105 -3.57 1.97 -14.03
C GLY A 105 -2.53 3.05 -14.37
N LEU A 106 -1.22 2.80 -14.27
CA LEU A 106 -0.62 1.84 -13.33
C LEU A 106 -0.66 2.45 -11.92
N ILE A 107 -0.86 1.62 -10.90
CA ILE A 107 -0.66 2.02 -9.50
C ILE A 107 0.70 1.58 -8.98
N GLN A 108 1.29 2.37 -8.10
CA GLN A 108 2.59 2.09 -7.50
C GLN A 108 2.54 2.26 -5.97
N THR A 109 3.24 1.39 -5.24
CA THR A 109 3.30 1.41 -3.77
C THR A 109 4.63 0.93 -3.19
N GLU A 110 4.99 1.48 -2.03
CA GLU A 110 6.02 0.96 -1.15
C GLU A 110 5.56 0.84 0.31
N THR A 111 5.98 -0.24 0.97
CA THR A 111 5.84 -0.43 2.43
C THR A 111 6.81 0.50 3.17
N PRO A 112 6.42 1.13 4.31
CA PRO A 112 7.35 1.95 5.10
C PRO A 112 8.58 1.16 5.53
N TYR A 113 9.77 1.74 5.40
CA TYR A 113 11.04 1.00 5.54
C TYR A 113 11.31 0.47 6.94
N TRP A 114 10.77 1.14 7.94
CA TRP A 114 10.86 0.75 9.36
C TRP A 114 9.98 -0.46 9.70
N GLN A 115 8.96 -0.79 8.89
CA GLN A 115 8.16 -2.00 9.15
C GLN A 115 9.03 -3.25 8.98
N PRO A 116 8.84 -4.28 9.83
CA PRO A 116 7.72 -4.51 10.74
C PRO A 116 7.94 -4.03 12.18
N SER A 117 8.83 -3.06 12.44
CA SER A 117 9.13 -2.59 13.80
C SER A 117 8.98 -1.06 13.91
N PRO A 118 7.82 -0.55 14.37
CA PRO A 118 6.67 -1.32 14.85
C PRO A 118 5.85 -1.93 13.70
N ALA A 119 5.09 -2.98 14.01
CA ALA A 119 4.14 -3.56 13.08
C ALA A 119 2.84 -2.73 13.08
N PRO A 120 2.11 -2.67 11.95
CA PRO A 120 0.77 -2.10 11.94
C PRO A 120 -0.15 -2.82 12.95
N PRO A 121 -1.06 -2.09 13.62
CA PRO A 121 -1.47 -0.73 13.31
C PRO A 121 -0.61 0.37 13.94
N SER A 122 0.37 0.02 14.79
CA SER A 122 1.16 0.98 15.54
C SER A 122 1.91 1.95 14.60
N PRO A 123 1.96 3.26 14.92
CA PRO A 123 1.49 3.89 16.17
C PRO A 123 0.01 4.28 16.19
N PHE A 124 -0.75 3.92 15.16
CA PHE A 124 -2.18 4.20 15.09
C PHE A 124 -3.00 3.08 15.77
N SER A 125 -4.26 3.37 16.01
CA SER A 125 -5.27 2.36 16.36
C SER A 125 -6.12 2.01 15.13
N ILE A 126 -6.65 0.79 15.13
CA ILE A 126 -7.68 0.37 14.17
C ILE A 126 -8.94 1.20 14.40
N ASN A 127 -9.47 1.76 13.32
CA ASN A 127 -10.72 2.52 13.30
C ASN A 127 -11.69 1.87 12.31
N SER A 128 -12.71 1.21 12.85
CA SER A 128 -13.75 0.55 12.05
C SER A 128 -14.56 1.52 11.17
N SER A 129 -14.63 2.80 11.52
CA SER A 129 -15.33 3.82 10.71
C SER A 129 -14.62 4.08 9.37
N TYR A 130 -13.30 3.81 9.31
CA TYR A 130 -12.48 3.92 8.09
C TYR A 130 -12.18 2.55 7.46
N LEU A 131 -12.87 1.49 7.92
CA LEU A 131 -12.77 0.13 7.41
C LEU A 131 -11.32 -0.37 7.37
N ASP A 132 -10.58 -0.09 8.44
CA ASP A 132 -9.20 -0.51 8.55
C ASP A 132 -9.06 -2.04 8.54
N PRO A 133 -8.00 -2.56 7.90
CA PRO A 133 -7.71 -4.00 7.92
C PRO A 133 -7.35 -4.50 9.31
N SER A 134 -7.72 -5.75 9.61
CA SER A 134 -7.15 -6.49 10.74
C SER A 134 -5.75 -7.03 10.38
N PHE A 135 -4.80 -6.94 11.29
CA PHE A 135 -3.41 -7.41 11.10
C PHE A 135 -3.11 -8.72 11.85
N THR A 136 -4.13 -9.51 12.19
CA THR A 136 -4.00 -10.75 12.96
C THR A 136 -3.03 -11.76 12.35
N ASN A 137 -2.78 -11.68 11.03
CA ASN A 137 -1.91 -12.58 10.26
C ASN A 137 -0.83 -11.84 9.42
N GLY A 138 -0.52 -10.58 9.70
CA GLY A 138 0.42 -9.80 8.88
C GLY A 138 1.11 -8.70 9.66
N ASN A 139 2.37 -8.43 9.34
CA ASN A 139 3.25 -7.50 10.07
C ASN A 139 3.64 -6.25 9.26
N ALA A 140 2.99 -6.00 8.12
CA ALA A 140 3.30 -4.90 7.23
C ALA A 140 2.04 -4.37 6.51
N ALA A 141 2.14 -3.15 5.99
CA ALA A 141 1.07 -2.46 5.31
C ALA A 141 0.60 -3.21 4.05
N TRP A 142 -0.70 -3.19 3.77
CA TRP A 142 -1.22 -3.69 2.50
C TRP A 142 -0.92 -2.71 1.36
N ALA A 143 -0.39 -3.18 0.24
CA ALA A 143 -0.27 -2.33 -0.95
C ALA A 143 -1.64 -2.06 -1.56
N LEU A 144 -2.38 -3.12 -1.83
CA LEU A 144 -3.74 -3.05 -2.37
C LEU A 144 -4.66 -3.97 -1.58
N ARG A 145 -5.75 -3.40 -1.12
CA ARG A 145 -6.85 -4.13 -0.49
C ARG A 145 -8.14 -3.84 -1.23
N VAL A 146 -8.83 -4.89 -1.65
CA VAL A 146 -10.17 -4.80 -2.25
C VAL A 146 -11.14 -5.60 -1.39
N GLN A 147 -12.17 -4.96 -0.86
CA GLN A 147 -13.16 -5.63 0.00
C GLN A 147 -14.59 -5.26 -0.39
N SER A 148 -15.47 -6.26 -0.46
CA SER A 148 -16.91 -6.11 -0.70
C SER A 148 -17.20 -5.14 -1.86
N SER A 149 -16.40 -5.22 -2.93
CA SER A 149 -16.39 -4.27 -4.04
C SER A 149 -16.62 -4.99 -5.36
N SER A 150 -17.05 -4.26 -6.40
CA SER A 150 -17.30 -4.85 -7.72
C SER A 150 -16.89 -3.96 -8.88
N ASN A 151 -16.66 -4.54 -10.07
CA ASN A 151 -16.19 -3.82 -11.27
C ASN A 151 -14.90 -3.03 -11.00
N ILE A 152 -13.87 -3.73 -10.53
CA ILE A 152 -12.57 -3.15 -10.19
C ILE A 152 -11.54 -3.61 -11.22
N PHE A 153 -10.91 -2.66 -11.90
CA PHE A 153 -9.93 -2.92 -12.94
C PHE A 153 -8.59 -2.32 -12.53
N VAL A 154 -7.63 -3.18 -12.21
CA VAL A 154 -6.24 -2.79 -11.96
C VAL A 154 -5.43 -3.14 -13.21
N TYR A 155 -4.98 -2.13 -13.94
CA TYR A 155 -4.27 -2.27 -15.21
C TYR A 155 -2.82 -1.87 -15.04
N GLY A 156 -2.00 -2.83 -14.61
CA GLY A 156 -0.63 -2.60 -14.18
C GLY A 156 -0.56 -2.19 -12.71
N ALA A 157 0.28 -2.88 -11.95
CA ALA A 157 0.56 -2.55 -10.56
C ALA A 157 2.02 -2.87 -10.23
N GLY A 158 2.75 -1.92 -9.66
CA GLY A 158 4.10 -2.11 -9.13
C GLY A 158 4.10 -1.96 -7.61
N LEU A 159 4.08 -3.07 -6.88
CA LEU A 159 3.86 -3.08 -5.44
C LEU A 159 5.05 -3.66 -4.68
N TYR A 160 5.75 -2.85 -3.89
CA TYR A 160 7.08 -3.20 -3.42
C TYR A 160 7.20 -3.22 -1.89
N SER A 161 7.98 -4.18 -1.41
CA SER A 161 8.45 -4.25 -0.03
C SER A 161 9.95 -4.48 -0.05
N PHE A 162 10.72 -3.45 0.29
CA PHE A 162 12.18 -3.45 0.12
C PHE A 162 12.97 -3.75 1.38
N PHE A 163 12.34 -3.56 2.55
CA PHE A 163 13.03 -3.50 3.83
C PHE A 163 12.34 -4.34 4.89
N GLN A 164 13.13 -4.73 5.88
CA GLN A 164 12.68 -5.09 7.22
C GLN A 164 13.50 -4.27 8.21
N ASN A 165 12.89 -3.28 8.86
CA ASN A 165 13.58 -2.38 9.79
C ASN A 165 14.86 -1.78 9.16
N TYR A 166 14.70 -1.15 7.99
CA TYR A 166 15.79 -0.56 7.18
C TYR A 166 16.85 -1.53 6.63
N ALA A 167 16.78 -2.82 6.93
CA ALA A 167 17.66 -3.82 6.33
C ALA A 167 17.06 -4.40 5.04
N GLN A 168 17.89 -4.56 4.01
CA GLN A 168 17.48 -5.12 2.71
C GLN A 168 17.89 -6.59 2.50
N THR A 169 18.40 -7.26 3.54
CA THR A 169 18.84 -8.67 3.45
C THR A 169 17.72 -9.61 3.01
N CYS A 170 16.47 -9.26 3.32
CA CYS A 170 15.25 -9.97 2.91
C CYS A 170 15.01 -10.00 1.40
N LEU A 171 15.64 -9.11 0.62
CA LEU A 171 15.52 -9.10 -0.85
C LEU A 171 16.18 -10.33 -1.49
N ASN A 172 17.23 -10.87 -0.87
CA ASN A 172 17.92 -12.07 -1.36
C ASN A 172 17.03 -13.31 -1.35
N THR A 173 16.03 -13.33 -0.47
CA THR A 173 15.08 -14.43 -0.29
C THR A 173 13.66 -14.08 -0.72
N TYR A 174 13.41 -12.83 -1.13
CA TYR A 174 12.09 -12.30 -1.52
C TYR A 174 11.04 -12.35 -0.39
N THR A 175 11.48 -12.20 0.85
CA THR A 175 10.67 -12.40 2.07
C THR A 175 10.67 -11.16 2.97
N CYS A 176 10.74 -9.96 2.40
CA CYS A 176 10.62 -8.72 3.18
C CYS A 176 9.23 -8.60 3.81
N GLN A 177 8.21 -9.04 3.08
CA GLN A 177 6.82 -9.10 3.54
C GLN A 177 6.18 -10.42 3.14
N ASP A 178 5.28 -10.96 3.98
CA ASP A 178 4.61 -12.22 3.65
C ASP A 178 3.59 -12.03 2.52
N SER A 179 2.71 -11.02 2.61
CA SER A 179 1.59 -10.82 1.69
C SER A 179 1.37 -9.33 1.41
N ILE A 180 1.07 -8.95 0.16
CA ILE A 180 1.01 -7.53 -0.27
C ILE A 180 -0.32 -7.09 -0.90
N VAL A 181 -1.04 -7.99 -1.57
CA VAL A 181 -2.42 -7.75 -2.07
C VAL A 181 -3.40 -8.71 -1.41
N THR A 182 -4.55 -8.20 -1.00
CA THR A 182 -5.68 -9.02 -0.54
C THR A 182 -7.00 -8.57 -1.18
N ILE A 183 -7.74 -9.54 -1.70
CA ILE A 183 -9.07 -9.37 -2.29
C ILE A 183 -10.03 -10.23 -1.48
N SER A 184 -11.12 -9.64 -0.97
CA SER A 184 -12.10 -10.42 -0.21
C SER A 184 -12.89 -11.36 -1.13
N SER A 185 -13.28 -12.53 -0.62
CA SER A 185 -13.99 -13.55 -1.39
C SER A 185 -15.40 -13.15 -1.84
N ASP A 186 -15.97 -12.12 -1.22
CA ASP A 186 -17.26 -11.51 -1.58
C ASP A 186 -17.14 -10.38 -2.62
N SER A 187 -15.92 -10.03 -3.05
CA SER A 187 -15.73 -9.08 -4.16
C SER A 187 -15.90 -9.80 -5.52
N THR A 188 -16.62 -9.18 -6.46
CA THR A 188 -16.91 -9.74 -7.80
C THR A 188 -16.35 -8.84 -8.90
N ASP A 189 -16.14 -9.39 -10.10
CA ASP A 189 -15.67 -8.61 -11.27
C ASP A 189 -14.43 -7.74 -10.96
N VAL A 190 -13.46 -8.34 -10.26
CA VAL A 190 -12.15 -7.76 -9.99
C VAL A 190 -11.16 -8.36 -10.96
N TYR A 191 -10.48 -7.50 -11.73
CA TYR A 191 -9.50 -7.88 -12.72
C TYR A 191 -8.18 -7.20 -12.40
N VAL A 192 -7.12 -7.99 -12.31
CA VAL A 192 -5.75 -7.50 -12.06
C VAL A 192 -4.87 -7.94 -13.21
N TYR A 193 -4.46 -6.99 -14.04
CA TYR A 193 -3.54 -7.18 -15.15
C TYR A 193 -2.15 -6.69 -14.76
N SER A 194 -1.11 -7.43 -15.14
CA SER A 194 0.30 -7.06 -14.95
C SER A 194 0.62 -6.64 -13.51
N LEU A 195 0.34 -7.52 -12.55
CA LEU A 195 0.73 -7.35 -11.15
C LEU A 195 2.20 -7.72 -10.98
N SER A 196 2.99 -6.71 -10.63
CA SER A 196 4.40 -6.84 -10.33
C SER A 196 4.66 -6.55 -8.86
N THR A 197 5.38 -7.47 -8.19
CA THR A 197 5.73 -7.30 -6.77
C THR A 197 7.21 -7.52 -6.51
N VAL A 198 7.76 -6.82 -5.51
CA VAL A 198 9.14 -7.01 -5.02
C VAL A 198 9.13 -7.38 -3.54
N GLY A 199 10.04 -8.29 -3.15
CA GLY A 199 10.29 -8.66 -1.75
C GLY A 199 9.10 -9.27 -0.99
N THR A 200 8.08 -9.78 -1.69
CA THR A 200 6.88 -10.35 -1.06
C THR A 200 6.70 -11.82 -1.41
N THR A 201 6.39 -12.69 -0.45
CA THR A 201 6.16 -14.13 -0.70
C THR A 201 4.86 -14.43 -1.44
N ASN A 202 3.74 -13.86 -0.98
CA ASN A 202 2.41 -14.02 -1.56
C ASN A 202 2.01 -12.71 -2.26
N MET A 203 1.98 -12.75 -3.60
CA MET A 203 1.69 -11.57 -4.41
C MET A 203 0.22 -11.16 -4.30
N LEU A 204 -0.69 -12.14 -4.27
CA LEU A 204 -2.13 -11.92 -4.19
C LEU A 204 -2.81 -13.02 -3.40
N ASN A 205 -3.59 -12.60 -2.40
CA ASN A 205 -4.44 -13.45 -1.59
C ASN A 205 -5.92 -13.21 -1.90
N VAL A 206 -6.72 -14.27 -1.87
CA VAL A 206 -8.18 -14.18 -1.82
C VAL A 206 -8.64 -14.61 -0.43
N GLY A 207 -9.22 -13.69 0.32
CA GLY A 207 -9.41 -13.86 1.76
C GLY A 207 -8.09 -14.16 2.47
N SER A 208 -8.04 -15.27 3.20
CA SER A 208 -6.84 -15.76 3.89
C SER A 208 -5.98 -16.73 3.04
N THR A 209 -6.35 -16.97 1.78
CA THR A 209 -5.68 -17.97 0.94
C THR A 209 -4.74 -17.30 -0.05
N ALA A 210 -3.47 -17.69 -0.02
CA ALA A 210 -2.50 -17.27 -1.03
C ALA A 210 -2.78 -17.94 -2.38
N ILE A 211 -3.15 -17.15 -3.38
CA ILE A 211 -3.50 -17.64 -4.73
C ILE A 211 -2.32 -17.47 -5.69
N VAL A 212 -1.64 -16.32 -5.65
CA VAL A 212 -0.50 -16.03 -6.51
C VAL A 212 0.75 -15.91 -5.65
N LYS A 213 1.69 -16.85 -5.84
CA LYS A 213 2.97 -16.86 -5.13
C LYS A 213 4.09 -16.29 -6.00
N GLN A 214 4.97 -15.55 -5.37
CA GLN A 214 6.15 -14.96 -5.96
C GLN A 214 7.06 -16.03 -6.61
N SER A 215 7.23 -17.18 -5.96
CA SER A 215 8.05 -18.30 -6.43
C SER A 215 7.67 -18.81 -7.82
N ASN A 216 6.38 -18.70 -8.18
CA ASN A 216 5.84 -19.19 -9.45
C ASN A 216 5.86 -18.13 -10.56
N ASN A 217 6.26 -16.89 -10.24
CA ASN A 217 6.10 -15.73 -11.10
C ASN A 217 7.39 -14.90 -11.21
N ARG A 218 8.57 -15.48 -10.96
CA ARG A 218 9.86 -14.75 -11.08
C ARG A 218 10.02 -14.08 -12.44
N ASN A 219 10.38 -12.80 -12.43
CA ASN A 219 10.61 -12.03 -13.65
C ASN A 219 11.70 -10.95 -13.45
N GLY A 220 12.96 -11.37 -13.45
CA GLY A 220 14.10 -10.48 -13.17
C GLY A 220 14.14 -10.06 -11.70
N PHE A 221 14.24 -8.75 -11.44
CA PHE A 221 14.26 -8.18 -10.09
C PHE A 221 12.94 -8.44 -9.34
N GLN A 222 11.82 -8.27 -10.04
CA GLN A 222 10.47 -8.45 -9.52
C GLN A 222 9.92 -9.86 -9.80
N SER A 223 8.71 -10.11 -9.30
CA SER A 223 7.86 -11.20 -9.79
C SER A 223 6.62 -10.61 -10.42
N THR A 224 6.18 -11.15 -11.56
CA THR A 224 5.08 -10.60 -12.36
C THR A 224 4.05 -11.67 -12.68
N MET A 225 2.80 -11.41 -12.29
CA MET A 225 1.62 -12.16 -12.71
C MET A 225 0.89 -11.36 -13.79
N THR A 226 0.64 -12.00 -14.94
CA THR A 226 0.07 -11.32 -16.13
C THR A 226 -1.41 -10.98 -15.96
N LEU A 227 -2.20 -11.91 -15.44
CA LEU A 227 -3.64 -11.76 -15.26
C LEU A 227 -4.15 -12.62 -14.10
N TRP A 228 -4.99 -12.01 -13.28
CA TRP A 228 -5.87 -12.69 -12.34
C TRP A 228 -7.27 -12.06 -12.41
N SER A 229 -8.32 -12.87 -12.29
CA SER A 229 -9.71 -12.40 -12.21
C SER A 229 -10.49 -13.13 -11.13
N SER A 230 -11.41 -12.42 -10.47
CA SER A 230 -12.34 -13.03 -9.51
C SER A 230 -13.52 -13.75 -10.18
N ALA A 231 -13.75 -13.52 -11.48
CA ALA A 231 -14.80 -14.20 -12.22
C ALA A 231 -14.48 -15.70 -12.35
N THR A 232 -15.32 -16.55 -11.76
CA THR A 232 -15.27 -18.00 -11.96
C THR A 232 -15.97 -18.34 -13.28
N GLY A 233 -15.24 -18.28 -14.40
CA GLY A 233 -15.83 -18.54 -15.72
C GLY A 233 -14.79 -18.81 -16.81
N THR A 234 -14.69 -20.09 -17.17
CA THR A 234 -14.12 -20.71 -18.39
C THR A 234 -13.59 -19.76 -19.47
N HIS A 235 -12.27 -19.76 -19.65
CA HIS A 235 -11.67 -19.54 -20.98
C HIS A 235 -11.92 -20.74 -21.88
#